data_AF-A0A929RFX5-F1
#
_entry.id   AF-A0A929RFX5-F1
#
_cell.length_a   1.000
_cell.length_b   1.000
_cell.length_c   1.000
_cell.angle_alpha   90.00
_cell.angle_beta   90.00
_cell.angle_gamma   90.00
#
_symmetry.space_group_name_H-M   'P 1'
#
loop_
_entity.id
_entity.type
_entity.pdbx_description
1 polymer ?
#
loop_
_entity_poly.entity_id
_entity_poly.type
_entity_poly.pdbx_seq_one_letter_code
_entity_poly.pdbx_strand_id
1 'polypeptide(L)'
;MLVFKEASATEMAQAFRKRVPVVKEFIPDVAADIKATVGDWTGESRQACDAALKRMEERGEELADLLTAAAEAMDKILAEGQHAESKAFACIDS
;
A
#
# COMPACT_ATOMS: atom_id res chain seq x y z
N MET A 1 32.20 -3.53 -5.69
CA MET A 1 31.39 -4.13 -4.61
C MET A 1 29.98 -3.59 -4.74
N LEU A 2 29.03 -4.41 -5.18
CA LEU A 2 27.60 -4.06 -5.11
C LEU A 2 27.22 -4.17 -3.64
N VAL A 3 26.87 -3.05 -2.99
CA VAL A 3 26.40 -3.06 -1.61
C VAL A 3 24.88 -3.06 -1.67
N PHE A 4 24.26 -4.20 -1.38
CA PHE A 4 22.82 -4.25 -1.27
C PHE A 4 22.40 -3.63 0.07
N LYS A 5 21.45 -2.68 0.05
CA LYS A 5 20.97 -2.00 1.25
C LYS A 5 19.75 -2.72 1.80
N GLU A 6 19.98 -3.87 2.40
CA GLU A 6 18.96 -4.71 3.05
C GLU A 6 18.06 -3.89 4.01
N ALA A 7 18.66 -3.08 4.89
CA ALA A 7 17.91 -2.25 5.84
C ALA A 7 16.90 -1.32 5.14
N SER A 8 17.24 -0.74 3.99
CA SER A 8 16.35 0.15 3.25
C SER A 8 15.18 -0.58 2.58
N ALA A 9 15.41 -1.80 2.06
CA ALA A 9 14.34 -2.62 1.49
C ALA A 9 13.34 -3.07 2.57
N THR A 10 13.84 -3.52 3.72
CA THR A 10 13.02 -3.94 4.87
C THR A 10 12.21 -2.77 5.43
N GLU A 11 12.83 -1.60 5.62
CA GLU A 11 12.14 -0.40 6.11
C GLU A 11 11.01 0.03 5.18
N MET A 12 11.24 0.01 3.86
CA MET A 12 10.19 0.34 2.88
C MET A 12 9.06 -0.69 2.87
N ALA A 13 9.37 -1.99 2.92
CA ALA A 13 8.36 -3.05 2.99
C ALA A 13 7.46 -2.87 4.22
N GLN A 14 8.07 -2.58 5.39
CA GLN A 14 7.32 -2.29 6.62
C GLN A 14 6.51 -1.00 6.52
N ALA A 15 7.06 0.05 5.90
CA ALA A 15 6.36 1.32 5.71
C ALA A 15 5.10 1.14 4.86
N PHE A 16 5.17 0.35 3.78
CA PHE A 16 3.99 0.04 2.95
C PHE A 16 2.96 -0.78 3.73
N ARG A 17 3.37 -1.85 4.43
CA ARG A 17 2.47 -2.66 5.27
C ARG A 17 1.74 -1.85 6.33
N LYS A 18 2.43 -0.90 6.98
CA LYS A 18 1.83 -0.02 7.99
C LYS A 18 0.77 0.92 7.41
N ARG A 19 0.85 1.26 6.13
CA ARG A 19 -0.10 2.17 5.46
C ARG A 19 -1.36 1.46 4.95
N VAL A 20 -1.29 0.15 4.68
CA VAL A 20 -2.45 -0.65 4.25
C VAL A 20 -3.64 -0.54 5.22
N PRO A 21 -3.50 -0.81 6.54
CA PRO A 21 -4.64 -0.70 7.46
C PRO A 21 -5.15 0.74 7.58
N VAL A 22 -4.25 1.73 7.52
CA VAL A 22 -4.63 3.15 7.55
C VAL A 22 -5.58 3.49 6.40
N VAL A 23 -5.30 3.02 5.18
CA VAL A 23 -6.17 3.27 4.02
C VAL A 23 -7.49 2.50 4.17
N LYS A 24 -7.43 1.24 4.61
CA LYS A 24 -8.60 0.38 4.77
C LYS A 24 -9.57 0.82 5.88
N GLU A 25 -9.07 1.52 6.90
CA GLU A 25 -9.88 2.04 8.00
C GLU A 25 -10.37 3.47 7.70
N PHE A 26 -9.48 4.34 7.23
CA PHE A 26 -9.79 5.77 7.04
C PHE A 26 -10.83 6.04 5.95
N ILE A 27 -10.77 5.33 4.81
CA ILE A 27 -11.66 5.61 3.68
C ILE A 27 -13.13 5.27 4.01
N PRO A 28 -13.45 4.09 4.59
CA PRO A 28 -14.80 3.80 5.05
C PRO A 28 -15.32 4.77 6.12
N ASP A 29 -14.48 5.19 7.07
CA ASP A 29 -14.87 6.12 8.13
C ASP A 29 -15.26 7.49 7.54
N VAL A 30 -14.41 8.05 6.67
CA VAL A 30 -14.72 9.30 5.97
C VAL A 30 -15.98 9.17 5.10
N ALA A 31 -16.17 8.03 4.43
CA ALA A 31 -17.37 7.80 3.64
C ALA A 31 -18.64 7.76 4.51
N ALA A 32 -18.57 7.15 5.70
CA ALA A 32 -19.67 7.13 6.66
C ALA A 32 -20.01 8.52 7.19
N ASP A 33 -19.00 9.31 7.57
CA ASP A 33 -19.16 10.68 8.06
C ASP A 33 -19.81 11.59 7.00
N ILE A 34 -19.37 11.47 5.74
CA ILE A 34 -19.97 12.20 4.63
C ILE A 34 -21.43 11.75 4.40
N LYS A 35 -21.70 10.43 4.39
CA LYS A 35 -23.06 9.90 4.22
C LYS A 35 -24.01 10.42 5.30
N ALA A 36 -23.54 10.54 6.54
CA ALA A 36 -24.30 11.11 7.66
C ALA A 36 -24.53 12.62 7.47
N THR A 37 -23.50 13.36 7.05
CA THR A 37 -23.56 14.82 6.85
C THR A 37 -24.52 15.20 5.72
N VAL A 38 -24.55 14.42 4.63
CA VAL A 38 -25.41 14.67 3.46
C VAL A 38 -26.70 13.84 3.48
N GLY A 39 -27.15 13.41 4.67
CA GLY A 39 -28.32 12.52 4.82
C GLY A 39 -29.61 13.13 4.26
N ASP A 40 -29.78 14.44 4.38
CA ASP A 40 -30.97 15.16 3.90
C ASP A 40 -30.91 15.55 2.41
N TRP A 41 -29.77 15.31 1.75
CA TRP A 41 -29.65 15.62 0.33
C TRP A 41 -30.51 14.67 -0.51
N THR A 42 -31.14 15.21 -1.54
CA THR A 42 -31.98 14.46 -2.48
C THR A 42 -31.65 14.82 -3.93
N GLY A 43 -32.22 14.09 -4.88
CA GLY A 43 -32.07 14.38 -6.32
C GLY A 43 -30.65 14.17 -6.85
N GLU A 44 -30.29 14.95 -7.86
CA GLU A 44 -29.02 14.83 -8.59
C GLU A 44 -27.80 15.03 -7.69
N SER A 45 -27.87 15.96 -6.73
CA SER A 45 -26.78 16.21 -5.78
C SER A 45 -26.50 15.00 -4.88
N ARG A 46 -27.55 14.27 -4.47
CA ARG A 46 -27.38 13.02 -3.71
C ARG A 46 -26.73 11.94 -4.55
N GLN A 47 -27.22 11.73 -5.78
CA GLN A 47 -26.68 10.72 -6.70
C GLN A 47 -25.20 10.98 -7.04
N ALA A 48 -24.84 12.24 -7.27
CA ALA A 48 -23.46 12.65 -7.54
C ALA A 48 -22.56 12.38 -6.32
N CYS A 49 -23.04 12.66 -5.11
CA CYS A 49 -22.33 12.38 -3.87
C CYS A 49 -22.11 10.87 -3.66
N ASP A 50 -23.16 10.05 -3.79
CA ASP A 50 -23.06 8.59 -3.67
C ASP A 50 -22.08 7.99 -4.69
N ALA A 51 -22.11 8.48 -5.94
CA ALA A 51 -21.16 8.05 -6.97
C ALA A 51 -19.72 8.48 -6.66
N ALA A 52 -19.51 9.65 -6.06
CA ALA A 52 -18.18 10.10 -5.64
C ALA A 52 -17.65 9.26 -4.47
N LEU A 53 -18.51 8.94 -3.49
CA LEU A 53 -18.19 8.08 -2.36
C LEU A 53 -17.80 6.67 -2.81
N LYS A 54 -18.59 6.07 -3.71
CA LYS A 54 -18.25 4.75 -4.26
C LYS A 54 -16.88 4.73 -4.95
N ARG A 55 -16.57 5.75 -5.77
CA ARG A 55 -15.26 5.87 -6.41
C ARG A 55 -14.12 6.05 -5.39
N MET A 56 -14.38 6.75 -4.29
CA MET A 56 -13.41 6.93 -3.21
C MET A 56 -13.13 5.60 -2.51
N GLU A 57 -14.17 4.83 -2.18
CA GLU A 57 -14.06 3.48 -1.60
C GLU A 57 -13.27 2.54 -2.53
N GLU A 58 -13.62 2.49 -3.82
CA GLU A 58 -12.91 1.67 -4.83
C GLU A 58 -11.41 2.04 -4.93
N ARG A 59 -11.10 3.34 -5.01
CA ARG A 59 -9.69 3.81 -5.04
C ARG A 59 -8.95 3.54 -3.74
N GLY A 60 -9.65 3.50 -2.62
CA GLY A 60 -9.09 3.13 -1.32
C GLY A 60 -8.61 1.68 -1.33
N GLU A 61 -9.45 0.77 -1.82
CA GLU A 61 -9.07 -0.65 -1.99
C GLU A 61 -7.91 -0.82 -2.98
N GLU A 62 -7.99 -0.18 -4.16
CA GLU A 62 -6.89 -0.22 -5.15
C GLU A 62 -5.56 0.26 -4.56
N LEU A 63 -5.57 1.32 -3.74
CA LEU A 63 -4.38 1.83 -3.07
C LEU A 63 -3.85 0.84 -2.03
N ALA A 64 -4.73 0.19 -1.27
CA ALA A 64 -4.34 -0.81 -0.29
C ALA A 64 -3.71 -2.04 -0.96
N ASP A 65 -4.25 -2.48 -2.09
CA ASP A 65 -3.68 -3.56 -2.90
C ASP A 65 -2.32 -3.17 -3.48
N LEU A 66 -2.19 -1.95 -4.01
CA LEU A 66 -0.92 -1.45 -4.53
C LEU A 66 0.16 -1.38 -3.44
N LEU A 67 -0.18 -0.91 -2.24
CA LEU A 67 0.73 -0.88 -1.09
C LEU A 67 1.15 -2.29 -0.66
N THR A 68 0.22 -3.25 -0.70
CA THR A 68 0.52 -4.66 -0.41
C THR A 68 1.49 -5.23 -1.44
N ALA A 69 1.22 -5.04 -2.73
CA ALA A 69 2.10 -5.47 -3.81
C ALA A 69 3.49 -4.82 -3.74
N ALA A 70 3.56 -3.54 -3.36
CA ALA A 70 4.82 -2.85 -3.15
C ALA A 70 5.62 -3.44 -1.98
N ALA A 71 4.97 -3.82 -0.89
CA ALA A 71 5.64 -4.51 0.22
C ALA A 71 6.21 -5.86 -0.22
N GLU A 72 5.43 -6.66 -0.94
CA GLU A 72 5.88 -7.96 -1.46
C GLU A 72 7.03 -7.84 -2.45
N ALA A 73 7.00 -6.80 -3.31
CA ALA A 73 8.10 -6.53 -4.24
C ALA A 73 9.40 -6.21 -3.48
N MET A 74 9.32 -5.47 -2.37
CA MET A 74 10.49 -5.19 -1.54
C MET A 74 11.04 -6.45 -0.84
N ASP A 75 10.18 -7.37 -0.40
CA ASP A 75 10.65 -8.65 0.15
C ASP A 75 11.33 -9.53 -0.91
N LYS A 76 10.86 -9.49 -2.17
CA LYS A 76 11.51 -10.18 -3.28
C LYS A 76 12.90 -9.60 -3.58
N ILE A 77 12.99 -8.27 -3.63
CA ILE A 77 14.28 -7.57 -3.77
C ILE A 77 15.24 -7.95 -2.64
N LEU A 78 14.74 -8.07 -1.41
CA LEU A 78 15.52 -8.52 -0.26
C LEU A 78 16.08 -9.93 -0.47
N ALA A 79 15.24 -10.89 -0.82
CA ALA A 79 15.65 -12.27 -1.04
C ALA A 79 16.66 -12.40 -2.20
N GLU A 80 16.44 -11.70 -3.31
CA GLU A 80 17.35 -11.70 -4.46
C GLU A 80 18.70 -11.03 -4.12
N GLY A 81 18.68 -9.93 -3.37
CA GLY A 81 19.88 -9.24 -2.89
C GLY A 81 20.75 -10.13 -2.00
N GLN A 82 20.15 -10.76 -0.98
CA GLN A 82 20.84 -11.69 -0.08
C GLN A 82 21.45 -12.89 -0.82
N HIS A 83 20.72 -13.45 -1.80
CA HIS A 83 21.21 -14.55 -2.62
C HIS A 83 22.40 -14.13 -3.51
N ALA A 84 22.36 -12.93 -4.10
CA ALA A 84 23.46 -12.40 -4.90
C ALA A 84 24.71 -12.13 -4.05
N GLU A 85 24.56 -11.56 -2.85
CA GLU A 85 25.67 -11.36 -1.91
C GLU A 85 26.28 -12.69 -1.47
N SER A 86 25.45 -13.68 -1.12
CA SER A 86 25.91 -15.02 -0.74
C SER A 86 26.76 -15.68 -1.83
N LYS A 87 26.34 -15.57 -3.10
CA LYS A 87 27.12 -16.07 -4.24
C LYS A 87 28.44 -15.32 -4.43
N ALA A 88 28.44 -14.00 -4.24
CA ALA A 88 29.64 -13.20 -4.36
C ALA A 88 30.69 -13.58 -3.29
N PHE A 89 30.26 -13.83 -2.05
CA PHE A 89 31.15 -14.30 -0.98
C PHE A 89 31.76 -15.68 -1.27
N ALA A 90 30.96 -16.65 -1.73
CA ALA A 90 31.45 -17.98 -2.06
C ALA A 90 32.56 -17.97 -3.13
N CYS A 91 32.52 -17.02 -4.08
CA CYS A 91 33.54 -16.88 -5.12
C CYS A 91 34.85 -16.20 -4.67
N ILE A 92 34.86 -15.54 -3.49
CA ILE A 92 36.06 -14.88 -2.96
C ILE A 92 36.87 -15.84 -2.06
N ASP A 93 36.20 -16.79 -1.40
CA ASP A 93 36.83 -17.81 -0.54
C ASP A 93 37.30 -19.08 -1.30
N SER A 94 37.16 -19.12 -2.63
CA SER A 94 37.60 -20.23 -3.51
C SER A 94 38.89 -19.89 -4.26
#